data_AF-A0A2E1MZ61-F1
#
_entry.id   AF-A0A2E1MZ61-F1
#
_cell.length_a   1.000
_cell.length_b   1.000
_cell.length_c   1.000
_cell.angle_alpha   90.00
_cell.angle_beta   90.00
_cell.angle_gamma   90.00
#
_symmetry.space_group_name_H-M   'P 1'
#
loop_
_entity.id
_entity.type
_entity.pdbx_description
1 polymer ?
#
loop_
_entity_poly.entity_id
_entity_poly.type
_entity_poly.pdbx_seq_one_letter_code
_entity_poly.pdbx_strand_id
1 'polypeptide(L)'
;MFYNNKKELYESYRQKKIFSKVNDENLNYYIDSIIKETQQGINIRIPIKWENTIYRNGSMHDIKIWKKIHHISIPSFVLLPEHNQYGNFHYGAKLSDKNSLFNNLYIKNSTHLFPIENPNKTASLILKNI
;
A
#
# COMPACT_ATOMS: atom_id res chain seq x y z
N MET A 1 16.92 7.54 -7.00
CA MET A 1 17.04 6.65 -8.16
C MET A 1 16.72 7.48 -9.39
N PHE A 2 17.57 7.42 -10.40
CA PHE A 2 17.54 8.28 -11.57
C PHE A 2 17.18 7.46 -12.81
N TYR A 3 16.39 8.05 -13.70
CA TYR A 3 15.96 7.48 -14.99
C TYR A 3 16.08 8.56 -16.06
N ASN A 4 16.38 8.18 -17.31
CA ASN A 4 16.54 9.15 -18.38
C ASN A 4 15.21 9.81 -18.75
N ASN A 5 14.11 9.05 -18.72
CA ASN A 5 12.77 9.54 -19.03
C ASN A 5 11.67 8.63 -18.42
N LYS A 6 10.41 9.07 -18.54
CA LYS A 6 9.25 8.38 -17.94
C LYS A 6 9.04 7.00 -18.56
N LYS A 7 9.33 6.86 -19.85
CA LYS A 7 9.15 5.60 -20.59
C LYS A 7 10.07 4.52 -20.03
N GLU A 8 11.35 4.83 -19.80
CA GLU A 8 12.30 3.91 -19.18
C GLU A 8 11.87 3.47 -17.78
N LEU A 9 11.41 4.42 -16.95
CA LEU A 9 10.87 4.12 -15.62
C LEU A 9 9.64 3.20 -15.71
N TYR A 10 8.73 3.48 -16.63
CA TYR A 10 7.54 2.67 -16.87
C TYR A 10 7.92 1.25 -17.27
N GLU A 11 8.82 1.07 -18.24
CA GLU A 11 9.28 -0.25 -18.68
C GLU A 11 9.93 -1.02 -17.53
N SER A 12 10.77 -0.35 -16.73
CA SER A 12 11.38 -0.92 -15.53
C SER A 12 10.35 -1.40 -14.51
N TYR A 13 9.30 -0.61 -14.25
CA TYR A 13 8.27 -0.97 -13.28
C TYR A 13 7.34 -2.06 -13.82
N ARG A 14 7.02 -2.01 -15.11
CA ARG A 14 6.11 -2.94 -15.77
C ARG A 14 6.60 -4.39 -15.69
N GLN A 15 7.93 -4.58 -15.72
CA GLN A 15 8.61 -5.87 -15.58
C GLN A 15 8.56 -6.43 -14.15
N LYS A 16 8.26 -5.62 -13.12
CA LYS A 16 8.25 -6.09 -11.73
C LYS A 16 6.95 -6.81 -11.41
N LYS A 17 7.07 -8.03 -10.86
CA LYS A 17 5.94 -8.87 -10.44
C LYS A 17 4.97 -8.15 -9.48
N ILE A 18 5.47 -7.24 -8.63
CA ILE A 18 4.63 -6.48 -7.69
C ILE A 18 3.57 -5.63 -8.39
N PHE A 19 3.84 -5.15 -9.60
CA PHE A 19 2.90 -4.34 -10.36
C PHE A 19 2.03 -5.17 -11.31
N SER A 20 2.18 -6.49 -11.40
CA SER A 20 1.57 -7.32 -12.46
C SER A 20 0.04 -7.24 -12.55
N LYS A 21 -0.63 -6.86 -11.46
CA LYS A 21 -2.09 -6.67 -11.42
C LYS A 21 -2.55 -5.21 -11.56
N VAL A 22 -1.61 -4.26 -11.63
CA VAL A 22 -1.90 -2.85 -11.90
C VAL A 22 -1.97 -2.68 -13.41
N ASN A 23 -3.09 -2.17 -13.92
CA ASN A 23 -3.24 -1.88 -15.35
C ASN A 23 -2.30 -0.72 -15.77
N ASP A 24 -2.13 -0.55 -17.07
CA ASP A 24 -1.15 0.42 -17.59
C ASP A 24 -1.53 1.87 -17.29
N GLU A 25 -2.82 2.18 -17.26
CA GLU A 25 -3.33 3.51 -16.89
C GLU A 25 -2.98 3.86 -15.44
N ASN A 26 -3.35 2.98 -14.50
CA ASN A 26 -3.08 3.15 -13.07
C ASN A 26 -1.58 3.13 -12.75
N LEU A 27 -0.79 2.33 -13.48
CA LEU A 27 0.66 2.34 -13.33
C LEU A 27 1.25 3.69 -13.77
N ASN A 28 0.73 4.28 -14.85
CA ASN A 28 1.12 5.63 -15.27
C ASN A 28 0.74 6.69 -14.22
N TYR A 29 -0.48 6.67 -13.69
CA TYR A 29 -0.87 7.59 -12.61
C TYR A 29 0.03 7.44 -11.37
N TYR A 30 0.36 6.21 -10.99
CA TYR A 30 1.28 5.95 -9.90
C TYR A 30 2.66 6.54 -10.18
N ILE A 31 3.23 6.29 -11.38
CA ILE A 31 4.51 6.85 -11.80
C ILE A 31 4.50 8.37 -11.73
N ASP A 32 3.48 9.02 -12.30
CA ASP A 32 3.35 10.48 -12.29
C ASP A 32 3.34 11.06 -10.88
N SER A 33 2.73 10.35 -9.93
CA SER A 33 2.67 10.78 -8.53
C SER A 33 4.03 10.72 -7.81
N ILE A 34 4.93 9.81 -8.22
CA ILE A 34 6.19 9.56 -7.49
C ILE A 34 7.40 10.21 -8.15
N ILE A 35 7.28 10.79 -9.35
CA ILE A 35 8.41 11.38 -10.08
C ILE A 35 8.51 12.89 -9.95
N LYS A 36 9.74 13.39 -10.09
CA LYS A 36 10.10 14.79 -10.28
C LYS A 36 10.97 14.90 -11.51
N GLU A 37 10.52 15.69 -12.48
CA GLU A 37 11.33 16.05 -13.65
C GLU A 37 12.46 17.00 -13.25
N THR A 38 13.60 16.84 -13.93
CA THR A 38 14.82 17.63 -13.75
C THR A 38 15.45 17.91 -15.11
N GLN A 39 16.39 18.85 -15.18
CA GLN A 39 17.11 19.15 -16.43
C GLN A 39 17.86 17.92 -16.99
N GLN A 40 18.27 17.00 -16.13
CA GLN A 40 19.03 15.81 -16.51
C GLN A 40 18.14 14.61 -16.85
N GLY A 41 16.85 14.61 -16.49
CA GLY A 41 15.97 13.44 -16.60
C GLY A 41 14.95 13.37 -15.46
N ILE A 42 14.68 12.18 -14.95
CA ILE A 42 13.64 11.95 -13.94
C ILE A 42 14.20 11.36 -12.66
N ASN A 43 13.78 11.92 -11.53
CA ASN A 43 14.07 11.40 -10.21
C ASN A 43 12.80 10.93 -9.50
N ILE A 44 12.90 9.85 -8.72
CA ILE A 44 11.87 9.51 -7.73
C ILE A 44 11.89 10.56 -6.60
N ARG A 45 10.73 11.08 -6.22
CA ARG A 45 10.53 12.13 -5.21
C ARG A 45 11.03 11.71 -3.84
N ILE A 46 10.86 10.44 -3.47
CA ILE A 46 11.29 9.92 -2.18
C ILE A 46 12.82 9.73 -2.19
N PRO A 47 13.56 10.43 -1.32
CA PRO A 47 15.01 10.26 -1.22
C PRO A 47 15.36 8.89 -0.64
N ILE A 48 16.43 8.28 -1.15
CA ILE A 48 16.94 6.99 -0.64
C ILE A 48 17.24 7.02 0.86
N LYS A 49 17.69 8.17 1.39
CA LYS A 49 17.93 8.36 2.83
C LYS A 49 16.65 8.21 3.65
N TRP A 50 15.51 8.64 3.10
CA TRP A 50 14.22 8.56 3.76
C TRP A 50 13.70 7.13 3.77
N GLU A 51 13.80 6.43 2.64
CA GLU A 51 13.49 5.00 2.53
C GLU A 51 14.32 4.16 3.52
N ASN A 52 15.65 4.36 3.56
CA ASN A 52 16.53 3.70 4.52
C ASN A 52 16.15 4.00 5.98
N THR A 53 15.66 5.21 6.26
CA THR A 53 15.23 5.58 7.61
C THR A 53 13.94 4.86 8.00
N ILE A 54 12.99 4.69 7.08
CA ILE A 54 11.78 3.88 7.32
C ILE A 54 12.17 2.44 7.64
N TYR A 55 13.07 1.83 6.88
CA TYR A 55 13.47 0.44 7.15
C TYR A 55 14.25 0.29 8.47
N ARG A 56 15.07 1.28 8.84
CA ARG A 56 15.86 1.22 10.08
C ARG A 56 15.03 1.49 11.33
N ASN A 57 14.14 2.48 11.26
CA ASN A 57 13.44 3.00 12.43
C ASN A 57 11.95 2.60 12.46
N GLY A 58 11.43 2.07 11.35
CA GLY A 58 10.05 1.63 11.21
C GLY A 58 9.72 0.56 12.24
N SER A 59 8.50 0.63 12.77
CA SER A 59 7.95 -0.33 13.71
C SER A 59 8.67 -0.52 15.05
N MET A 60 9.74 0.21 15.35
CA MET A 60 10.49 0.11 16.63
C MET A 60 9.61 0.34 17.86
N HIS A 61 8.51 1.07 17.71
CA HIS A 61 7.59 1.38 18.81
C HIS A 61 6.17 0.83 18.61
N ASP A 62 5.94 0.03 17.57
CA ASP A 62 4.61 -0.50 17.27
C ASP A 62 4.07 -1.36 18.41
N ILE A 63 4.95 -2.03 19.17
CA ILE A 63 4.54 -2.83 20.34
C ILE A 63 3.73 -2.02 21.36
N LYS A 64 4.01 -0.72 21.49
CA LYS A 64 3.26 0.17 22.39
C LYS A 64 1.83 0.42 21.87
N ILE A 65 1.67 0.49 20.55
CA ILE A 65 0.38 0.63 19.87
C ILE A 65 -0.39 -0.70 19.97
N TRP A 66 0.25 -1.83 19.63
CA TRP A 66 -0.35 -3.16 19.66
C TRP A 66 -0.90 -3.55 21.05
N LYS A 67 -0.23 -3.12 22.12
CA LYS A 67 -0.72 -3.32 23.50
C LYS A 67 -2.00 -2.55 23.80
N LYS A 68 -2.31 -1.48 23.06
CA LYS A 68 -3.44 -0.58 23.31
C LYS A 68 -4.58 -0.69 22.29
N ILE A 69 -4.48 -1.58 21.29
CA ILE A 69 -5.54 -1.77 20.27
C ILE A 69 -6.92 -2.04 20.88
N HIS A 70 -6.98 -2.74 22.02
CA HIS A 70 -8.20 -3.04 22.74
C HIS A 70 -8.91 -1.80 23.33
N HIS A 71 -8.24 -0.64 23.42
CA HIS A 71 -8.85 0.61 23.88
C HIS A 71 -9.59 1.38 22.77
N ILE A 72 -9.47 0.95 21.51
CA ILE A 72 -10.16 1.63 20.40
C ILE A 72 -11.65 1.33 20.53
N SER A 73 -12.46 2.38 20.73
CA SER A 73 -13.91 2.26 20.96
C SER A 73 -14.76 2.56 19.73
N ILE A 74 -14.13 2.85 18.59
CA ILE A 74 -14.81 3.21 17.34
C ILE A 74 -14.78 2.00 16.40
N PRO A 75 -15.94 1.57 15.86
CA PRO A 75 -15.99 0.56 14.81
C PRO A 75 -15.04 0.91 13.67
N SER A 76 -14.16 -0.01 13.33
CA SER A 76 -13.07 0.22 12.39
C SER A 76 -13.07 -0.85 11.31
N PHE A 77 -12.96 -0.45 10.05
CA PHE A 77 -12.81 -1.37 8.93
C PHE A 77 -11.35 -1.53 8.54
N VAL A 78 -10.92 -2.77 8.35
CA VAL A 78 -9.58 -3.11 7.83
C VAL A 78 -9.77 -3.68 6.42
N LEU A 79 -9.32 -2.93 5.42
CA LEU A 79 -9.38 -3.37 4.03
C LEU A 79 -8.14 -4.21 3.69
N LEU A 80 -8.37 -5.41 3.16
CA LEU A 80 -7.33 -6.42 2.96
C LEU A 80 -7.50 -7.10 1.59
N PRO A 81 -6.42 -7.56 0.94
CA PRO A 81 -6.55 -8.54 -0.12
C PRO A 81 -7.05 -9.87 0.45
N GLU A 82 -7.84 -10.62 -0.34
CA GLU A 82 -8.41 -11.91 0.07
C GLU A 82 -7.33 -12.97 0.38
N HIS A 83 -6.19 -12.88 -0.29
CA HIS A 83 -5.05 -13.77 -0.11
C HIS A 83 -3.77 -12.97 0.16
N ASN A 84 -2.81 -13.59 0.86
CA ASN A 84 -1.49 -13.00 1.12
C ASN A 84 -1.59 -11.61 1.78
N GLN A 85 -2.32 -11.54 2.91
CA GLN A 85 -2.33 -10.35 3.77
C GLN A 85 -0.88 -9.97 4.08
N TYR A 86 -0.41 -8.88 3.47
CA TYR A 86 0.95 -8.35 3.50
C TYR A 86 1.93 -9.06 4.47
N GLY A 87 2.79 -9.93 3.94
CA GLY A 87 3.75 -10.73 4.71
C GLY A 87 3.14 -11.98 5.35
N ASN A 88 3.78 -12.51 6.40
CA ASN A 88 3.27 -13.64 7.20
C ASN A 88 2.34 -13.18 8.35
N PHE A 89 2.00 -11.90 8.39
CA PHE A 89 1.29 -11.31 9.51
C PHE A 89 -0.16 -11.09 9.09
N HIS A 90 -1.04 -11.99 9.54
CA HIS A 90 -2.48 -11.90 9.32
C HIS A 90 -3.07 -10.73 10.13
N TYR A 91 -2.80 -9.49 9.69
CA TYR A 91 -3.12 -8.26 10.42
C TYR A 91 -4.61 -8.16 10.74
N GLY A 92 -5.48 -8.51 9.79
CA GLY A 92 -6.92 -8.47 10.00
C GLY A 92 -7.35 -9.37 11.15
N ALA A 93 -6.90 -10.63 11.13
CA ALA A 93 -7.20 -11.59 12.20
C ALA A 93 -6.67 -11.08 13.55
N LYS A 94 -5.41 -10.63 13.61
CA LYS A 94 -4.79 -10.14 14.86
C LYS A 94 -5.47 -8.90 15.43
N LEU A 95 -5.99 -8.01 14.59
CA LEU A 95 -6.75 -6.84 15.02
C LEU A 95 -8.10 -7.25 15.59
N SER A 96 -8.85 -8.09 14.86
CA SER A 96 -10.15 -8.61 15.31
C SER A 96 -10.04 -9.44 16.60
N ASP A 97 -8.97 -10.23 16.76
CA ASP A 97 -8.70 -11.00 17.98
C ASP A 97 -8.46 -10.10 19.20
N LYS A 98 -7.85 -8.92 18.99
CA LYS A 98 -7.53 -7.97 20.05
C LYS A 98 -8.68 -7.02 20.37
N ASN A 99 -9.59 -6.81 19.43
CA ASN A 99 -10.70 -5.90 19.57
C ASN A 99 -11.78 -6.24 18.53
N SER A 100 -12.95 -6.66 19.01
CA SER A 100 -14.09 -7.07 18.18
C SER A 100 -14.73 -5.94 17.37
N LEU A 101 -14.37 -4.67 17.62
CA LEU A 101 -14.80 -3.52 16.83
C LEU A 101 -14.08 -3.42 15.47
N PHE A 102 -13.05 -4.24 15.24
CA PHE A 102 -12.37 -4.34 13.95
C PHE A 102 -13.03 -5.34 13.02
N ASN A 103 -13.54 -4.84 11.90
CA ASN A 103 -14.21 -5.61 10.87
C ASN A 103 -13.33 -5.70 9.62
N ASN A 104 -13.06 -6.91 9.16
CA ASN A 104 -12.23 -7.14 7.98
C ASN A 104 -13.08 -7.13 6.71
N LEU A 105 -12.69 -6.30 5.74
CA LEU A 105 -13.30 -6.24 4.41
C LEU A 105 -12.28 -6.68 3.36
N TYR A 106 -12.69 -7.58 2.47
CA TYR A 106 -11.77 -8.24 1.53
C TYR A 106 -11.98 -7.80 0.09
N ILE A 107 -10.87 -7.58 -0.61
CA ILE A 107 -10.85 -7.28 -2.04
C ILE A 107 -10.33 -8.49 -2.80
N LYS A 108 -11.26 -9.18 -3.47
CA LYS A 108 -10.94 -10.38 -4.27
C LYS A 108 -9.99 -10.08 -5.42
N ASN A 109 -9.19 -11.08 -5.78
CA ASN A 109 -8.25 -11.08 -6.90
C ASN A 109 -7.17 -9.98 -6.86
N SER A 110 -6.86 -9.44 -5.70
CA SER A 110 -5.89 -8.34 -5.55
C SER A 110 -4.60 -8.77 -4.83
N THR A 111 -3.60 -7.88 -4.76
CA THR A 111 -2.46 -7.98 -3.84
C THR A 111 -2.53 -6.87 -2.79
N HIS A 112 -1.46 -6.65 -2.02
CA HIS A 112 -1.38 -5.50 -1.11
C HIS A 112 -1.43 -4.13 -1.82
N LEU A 113 -1.24 -4.09 -3.15
CA LEU A 113 -1.45 -2.89 -3.96
C LEU A 113 -2.90 -2.75 -4.46
N PHE A 114 -3.87 -3.46 -3.86
CA PHE A 114 -5.28 -3.44 -4.24
C PHE A 114 -5.90 -2.05 -4.48
N PRO A 115 -5.53 -0.96 -3.76
CA PRO A 115 -6.11 0.35 -4.03
C PRO A 115 -5.75 0.87 -5.44
N ILE A 116 -4.57 0.52 -5.94
CA ILE A 116 -4.06 0.94 -7.25
C ILE A 116 -4.44 -0.09 -8.32
N GLU A 117 -4.52 -1.37 -7.96
CA GLU A 117 -4.97 -2.43 -8.88
C GLU A 117 -6.46 -2.29 -9.22
N ASN A 118 -7.30 -1.98 -8.22
CA ASN A 118 -8.75 -1.97 -8.34
C ASN A 118 -9.37 -0.75 -7.61
N PRO A 119 -9.11 0.49 -8.07
CA PRO A 119 -9.53 1.71 -7.37
C PRO A 119 -11.05 1.79 -7.20
N ASN A 120 -11.83 1.53 -8.26
CA ASN A 120 -13.29 1.60 -8.21
C ASN A 120 -13.91 0.56 -7.25
N LYS A 121 -13.35 -0.65 -7.22
CA LYS A 121 -13.79 -1.71 -6.31
C LYS A 121 -13.45 -1.37 -4.86
N THR A 122 -12.27 -0.81 -4.64
CA THR A 122 -11.81 -0.33 -3.32
C THR A 122 -12.73 0.79 -2.82
N ALA A 123 -12.97 1.81 -3.64
CA ALA A 123 -13.87 2.91 -3.30
C ALA A 123 -15.30 2.44 -3.03
N SER A 124 -15.84 1.57 -3.90
CA SER A 124 -17.17 0.98 -3.73
C SER A 124 -17.31 0.22 -2.42
N LEU A 125 -16.25 -0.46 -1.97
CA LEU A 125 -16.26 -1.21 -0.70
C LEU A 125 -16.30 -0.26 0.49
N ILE A 126 -15.55 0.85 0.45
CA ILE A 126 -15.57 1.90 1.48
C ILE A 126 -16.97 2.53 1.55
N LEU A 127 -17.49 3.01 0.41
CA LEU A 127 -18.76 3.73 0.34
C LEU A 127 -19.98 2.90 0.78
N LYS A 128 -19.91 1.57 0.67
CA LYS A 128 -20.97 0.66 1.13
C LYS A 128 -20.99 0.43 2.65
N ASN A 129 -19.93 0.82 3.36
CA ASN A 129 -19.75 0.55 4.79
C ASN A 129 -19.62 1.82 5.63
N ILE A 130 -19.87 2.99 5.04
CA ILE A 130 -19.94 4.28 5.75
C ILE A 130 -21.38 4.78 5.85
#